data_AF-A0A0D2M6X4-F1
#
_entry.id   AF-A0A0D2M6X4-F1
#
_cell.length_a   1.000
_cell.length_b   1.000
_cell.length_c   1.000
_cell.angle_alpha   90.00
_cell.angle_beta   90.00
_cell.angle_gamma   90.00
#
_symmetry.space_group_name_H-M   'P 1'
#
loop_
_entity.id
_entity.type
_entity.pdbx_description
1 polymer ?
#
loop_
_entity_poly.entity_id
_entity_poly.type
_entity_poly.pdbx_seq_one_letter_code
_entity_poly.pdbx_strand_id
1 'polypeptide(L)'
;MVLGEAYLKGILRPPLADVKALPPNPPHPFQTDLLFYLRQRFFKHHTPLVFGFAVAIYAFTQVDSMMAAGKKKAYDEAIAEGRSPFGHH
;
A
#
# COMPACT_ATOMS: atom_id res chain seq x y z
N MET A 1 -41.49 -25.24 -27.83
CA MET A 1 -41.28 -24.02 -27.01
C MET A 1 -40.00 -23.37 -27.48
N VAL A 2 -40.01 -22.07 -27.80
CA VAL A 2 -38.78 -21.32 -28.13
C VAL A 2 -38.34 -20.58 -26.87
N LEU A 3 -37.06 -20.68 -26.51
CA LEU A 3 -36.50 -19.94 -25.38
C LEU A 3 -36.46 -18.46 -25.77
N GLY A 4 -37.39 -17.67 -25.24
CA GLY A 4 -37.46 -16.23 -25.51
C GLY A 4 -36.29 -15.46 -24.90
N GLU A 5 -36.01 -14.27 -25.41
CA GLU A 5 -34.92 -13.40 -24.93
C GLU A 5 -35.00 -13.06 -23.43
N ALA A 6 -36.20 -13.09 -22.84
CA ALA A 6 -36.41 -12.91 -21.41
C ALA A 6 -35.60 -13.91 -20.55
N TYR A 7 -35.39 -15.13 -21.06
CA TYR A 7 -34.63 -16.17 -20.37
C TYR A 7 -33.11 -15.96 -20.44
N LEU A 8 -32.62 -15.19 -21.42
CA LEU A 8 -31.19 -14.91 -21.60
C LEU A 8 -30.77 -13.57 -21.00
N LYS A 9 -31.75 -12.72 -20.63
CA LYS A 9 -31.53 -11.38 -20.09
C LYS A 9 -30.69 -11.42 -18.82
N GLY A 10 -29.43 -10.98 -18.93
CA GLY A 10 -28.49 -10.90 -17.82
C GLY A 10 -27.50 -12.06 -17.72
N ILE A 11 -27.67 -13.12 -18.54
CA ILE A 11 -26.76 -14.28 -18.60
C ILE A 11 -25.90 -14.18 -19.86
N LEU A 12 -26.55 -14.10 -21.03
CA LEU A 12 -25.88 -13.97 -22.32
C LEU A 12 -26.30 -12.66 -22.96
N ARG A 13 -25.33 -11.80 -23.27
CA ARG A 13 -25.54 -10.59 -24.05
C ARG A 13 -24.72 -10.71 -25.33
N PRO A 14 -25.31 -10.45 -26.51
CA PRO A 14 -24.54 -10.43 -27.75
C PRO A 14 -23.48 -9.33 -27.68
N PRO A 15 -22.40 -9.44 -28.47
CA PRO A 15 -21.46 -8.34 -28.63
C PRO A 15 -22.20 -7.08 -29.11
N LEU A 16 -21.73 -5.92 -28.69
CA LEU A 16 -22.34 -4.64 -29.07
C LEU A 16 -22.19 -4.41 -30.57
N ALA A 17 -23.27 -3.94 -31.21
CA ALA A 17 -23.30 -3.69 -32.64
C ALA A 17 -22.43 -2.50 -33.07
N ASP A 18 -22.19 -1.55 -32.16
CA ASP A 18 -21.31 -0.39 -32.38
C ASP A 18 -20.25 -0.29 -31.28
N VAL A 19 -18.98 -0.36 -31.68
CA VAL A 19 -17.81 -0.27 -30.79
C VAL A 19 -17.66 1.14 -30.20
N LYS A 20 -18.26 2.17 -30.81
CA LYS A 20 -18.23 3.54 -30.29
C LYS A 20 -19.23 3.77 -29.16
N ALA A 21 -20.19 2.86 -28.96
CA ALA A 21 -21.22 2.92 -27.93
C ALA A 21 -20.98 1.90 -26.81
N LEU A 22 -19.71 1.63 -26.47
CA LEU A 22 -19.36 0.73 -25.38
C LEU A 22 -19.89 1.27 -24.03
N PRO A 23 -20.64 0.48 -23.27
CA PRO A 23 -21.03 0.84 -21.92
C PRO A 23 -19.79 0.92 -21.02
N PRO A 24 -19.84 1.72 -19.95
CA PRO A 24 -18.76 1.75 -18.98
C PRO A 24 -18.54 0.35 -18.38
N ASN A 25 -17.28 0.01 -18.14
CA ASN A 25 -16.93 -1.25 -17.50
C ASN A 25 -17.59 -1.31 -16.11
N PRO A 26 -18.37 -2.34 -15.77
CA PRO A 26 -18.97 -2.46 -14.46
C PRO A 26 -17.86 -2.54 -13.40
N PRO A 27 -17.92 -1.72 -12.34
CA PRO A 27 -16.85 -1.68 -11.36
C PRO A 27 -16.90 -2.93 -10.47
N HIS A 28 -15.72 -3.46 -10.14
CA HIS A 28 -15.61 -4.56 -9.18
C HIS A 28 -15.98 -4.04 -7.77
N PRO A 29 -16.61 -4.84 -6.89
CA PRO A 29 -16.95 -4.39 -5.53
C PRO A 29 -15.78 -3.83 -4.70
N PHE A 30 -14.55 -4.28 -5.00
CA PHE A 30 -13.32 -3.76 -4.38
C PHE A 30 -12.92 -2.36 -4.86
N GLN A 31 -13.40 -1.94 -6.03
CA GLN A 31 -13.18 -0.58 -6.58
C GLN A 31 -14.23 0.40 -6.05
N THR A 32 -15.45 -0.08 -5.76
CA THR A 32 -16.56 0.76 -5.33
C THR A 32 -16.57 1.03 -3.83
N ASP A 33 -16.18 0.05 -3.01
CA ASP A 33 -16.26 0.14 -1.55
C ASP A 33 -14.97 -0.34 -0.88
N LEU A 34 -14.26 0.61 -0.28
CA LEU A 34 -13.04 0.35 0.48
C LEU A 34 -13.32 -0.53 1.70
N LEU A 35 -14.43 -0.33 2.40
CA LEU A 35 -14.77 -1.12 3.59
C LEU A 35 -15.05 -2.57 3.20
N PHE A 36 -15.71 -2.79 2.07
CA PHE A 36 -15.90 -4.12 1.50
C PHE A 36 -14.56 -4.79 1.16
N TYR A 37 -13.65 -4.08 0.48
CA TYR A 37 -12.30 -4.58 0.22
C TYR A 37 -11.53 -4.91 1.50
N LEU A 38 -11.57 -4.02 2.49
CA LEU A 38 -10.86 -4.19 3.74
C LEU A 38 -11.31 -5.46 4.48
N ARG A 39 -12.62 -5.62 4.65
CA ARG A 39 -13.23 -6.77 5.34
C ARG A 39 -13.06 -8.07 4.57
N GLN A 40 -13.22 -8.05 3.25
CA GLN A 40 -13.27 -9.29 2.47
C GLN A 40 -11.91 -9.78 2.00
N ARG A 41 -10.93 -8.89 1.81
CA ARG A 41 -9.64 -9.26 1.21
C ARG A 41 -8.43 -8.76 1.99
N PHE A 42 -8.44 -7.52 2.46
CA PHE A 42 -7.27 -6.95 3.13
C PHE A 42 -6.95 -7.66 4.44
N PHE A 43 -7.89 -7.70 5.39
CA PHE A 43 -7.64 -8.30 6.71
C PHE A 43 -7.42 -9.81 6.66
N LYS A 44 -7.96 -10.50 5.64
CA LYS A 44 -7.80 -11.95 5.48
C LYS A 44 -6.45 -12.36 4.89
N HIS A 45 -5.87 -11.54 4.01
CA HIS A 45 -4.69 -11.94 3.23
C HIS A 45 -3.47 -11.02 3.39
N HIS A 46 -3.67 -9.75 3.76
CA HIS A 46 -2.62 -8.73 3.72
C HIS A 46 -2.17 -8.28 5.12
N THR A 47 -2.87 -8.68 6.19
CA THR A 47 -2.46 -8.38 7.58
C THR A 47 -1.01 -8.79 7.89
N PRO A 48 -0.49 -9.95 7.43
CA PRO A 48 0.92 -10.28 7.64
C PRO A 48 1.89 -9.33 6.95
N LEU A 49 1.54 -8.81 5.76
CA LEU A 49 2.36 -7.82 5.05
C LEU A 49 2.39 -6.50 5.80
N VAL A 50 1.23 -6.02 6.27
CA VAL A 50 1.13 -4.80 7.08
C VAL A 50 1.94 -4.93 8.36
N PHE A 51 1.88 -6.08 9.01
CA PHE A 51 2.70 -6.37 10.18
C PHE A 51 4.21 -6.33 9.84
N GLY A 52 4.63 -6.94 8.73
CA GLY A 52 6.01 -6.87 8.25
C GLY A 52 6.49 -5.43 8.01
N PHE A 53 5.64 -4.59 7.39
CA PHE A 53 5.95 -3.17 7.23
C PHE A 53 6.10 -2.45 8.57
N ALA A 54 5.23 -2.73 9.54
CA ALA A 54 5.32 -2.12 10.87
C ALA A 54 6.63 -2.50 11.59
N VAL A 55 7.04 -3.77 11.51
CA VAL A 55 8.32 -4.23 12.09
C VAL A 55 9.51 -3.56 11.40
N ALA A 56 9.49 -3.46 10.07
CA ALA A 56 10.54 -2.78 9.32
C ALA A 56 10.67 -1.31 9.71
N ILE A 57 9.55 -0.58 9.78
CA ILE A 57 9.53 0.82 10.22
C ILE A 57 10.13 0.95 11.61
N TYR A 58 9.75 0.08 12.55
CA TYR A 58 10.31 0.09 13.90
C TYR A 58 11.81 -0.20 13.91
N ALA A 59 12.29 -1.15 13.10
CA ALA A 59 13.72 -1.44 13.03
C ALA A 59 14.52 -0.23 12.50
N PHE A 60 14.03 0.44 11.46
CA PHE A 60 14.71 1.61 10.91
C PHE A 60 14.72 2.80 11.88
N THR A 61 13.66 3.02 12.65
CA THR A 61 13.66 4.09 13.66
C THR A 61 14.66 3.84 14.78
N GLN A 62 14.90 2.56 15.14
CA GLN A 62 15.96 2.21 16.09
C GLN A 62 17.36 2.45 15.50
N VAL A 63 17.60 2.06 14.25
CA VAL A 63 18.87 2.34 13.56
C VAL A 63 19.15 3.83 13.49
N ASP A 64 18.15 4.64 13.14
CA ASP A 64 18.27 6.10 13.11
C ASP A 64 18.59 6.67 14.50
N SER A 65 17.95 6.14 15.54
CA SER A 65 18.21 6.54 16.93
C SER A 65 19.64 6.19 17.36
N MET A 66 20.14 5.00 17.00
CA MET A 66 21.53 4.59 17.26
C MET A 66 22.53 5.47 16.50
N MET A 67 22.25 5.80 15.25
CA MET A 67 23.09 6.74 14.48
C MET A 67 23.12 8.12 15.13
N ALA A 68 21.98 8.65 15.56
CA ALA A 68 21.91 9.94 16.24
C ALA A 68 22.68 9.93 17.56
N ALA A 69 22.55 8.87 18.35
CA ALA A 69 23.30 8.68 19.59
C ALA A 69 24.81 8.59 19.35
N GLY A 70 25.23 7.84 18.32
CA GLY A 70 26.63 7.74 17.92
C GLY A 70 27.23 9.08 17.50
N LYS A 71 26.49 9.85 16.69
CA LYS A 71 26.88 11.22 16.31
C LYS A 71 27.01 12.14 17.52
N LYS A 72 26.04 12.09 18.44
CA LYS A 72 26.08 12.89 19.67
C LYS A 72 27.29 12.52 20.53
N LYS A 73 27.54 11.22 20.73
CA LYS A 73 28.68 10.75 21.51
C LYS A 73 30.01 11.22 20.91
N ALA A 74 30.21 11.05 19.60
CA ALA A 74 31.43 11.51 18.92
C ALA A 74 31.60 13.04 19.01
N TYR A 75 30.50 13.78 18.93
CA TYR A 75 30.51 15.24 19.12
C TYR A 75 30.96 15.62 20.54
N ASP A 76 30.35 15.01 21.57
CA ASP A 76 30.68 15.29 22.97
C ASP A 76 32.14 14.93 23.31
N GLU A 77 32.66 13.82 22.76
CA GLU A 77 34.07 13.40 22.92
C GLU A 77 35.04 14.39 22.28
N ALA A 78 34.78 14.84 21.05
CA ALA A 78 35.63 15.84 20.40
C ALA A 78 35.68 17.16 21.18
N ILE A 79 34.54 17.62 21.70
CA ILE A 79 34.46 18.81 22.56
C ILE A 79 35.27 18.61 23.84
N ALA A 80 35.15 17.45 24.51
CA ALA A 80 35.89 17.15 25.73
C ALA A 80 37.42 17.10 25.52
N GLU A 81 37.86 16.63 24.35
CA GLU A 81 39.28 16.63 23.94
C GLU A 81 39.77 18.00 23.45
N GLY A 82 38.91 19.02 23.41
CA GLY A 82 39.24 20.36 22.89
C GLY A 82 39.45 20.39 21.37
N ARG A 83 38.96 19.38 20.64
CA ARG A 83 39.04 19.27 19.18
C ARG A 83 37.76 19.81 18.53
N SER A 84 37.85 20.24 17.27
CA SER A 84 36.66 20.58 16.50
C SER A 84 35.87 19.29 16.20
N PRO A 85 34.56 19.23 16.53
CA PRO A 85 33.71 18.07 16.21
C PRO A 85 33.34 17.98 14.72
N PHE A 86 33.60 19.05 13.97
CA PHE A 86 33.41 19.10 12.52
C PHE A 86 34.77 19.16 11.83
N GLY A 87 34.93 18.43 10.73
CA GLY A 87 36.14 18.49 9.91
C GLY A 87 36.39 19.91 9.41
N HIS A 88 37.67 20.26 9.22
CA HIS A 88 38.06 21.56 8.69
C HIS A 88 37.48 21.74 7.28
N HIS A 89 36.50 22.64 7.16
CA HIS A 89 36.06 23.25 5.92
C HIS A 89 36.56 24.69 5.89
#